data_AF-A0A371XUR8-F1
#
_entry.id   AF-A0A371XUR8-F1
#
_cell.length_a   1.000
_cell.length_b   1.000
_cell.length_c   1.000
_cell.angle_alpha   90.00
_cell.angle_beta   90.00
_cell.angle_gamma   90.00
#
_symmetry.space_group_name_H-M   'P 1'
#
loop_
_entity.id
_entity.type
_entity.pdbx_description
1 polymer ?
#
loop_
_entity_poly.entity_id
_entity_poly.type
_entity_poly.pdbx_seq_one_letter_code
_entity_poly.pdbx_strand_id
1 'polypeptide(L)'
;MGFGRNRGANGPLVEPPAWEDVSWFVVTDIERSASFPRKPVKGRLAVRVPTAVAGVRHFAPAAYVVGGGEDGGPHELYEAGGAQRLVCTVTAAGDGHVVTDAAGAELGHVHRTPAVKRTVQHGLWLRQPGRPDAVARYHWAKGSAKDIATRGKDGAVRGAGALVGSVVDSVLSLGAEGGDRSGTRTAKPVTWRAGEETVLTQGYVDGVKSYVPQAGWLDRRLAFALAVLGR
;
A
#
# COMPACT_ATOMS: atom_id res chain seq x y z
N MET A 1 -48.10 0.11 5.93
CA MET A 1 -47.11 0.73 5.02
C MET A 1 -46.01 -0.28 4.76
N GLY A 2 -45.87 -0.73 3.52
CA GLY A 2 -45.10 -1.92 3.15
C GLY A 2 -43.58 -1.69 3.21
N PHE A 3 -42.91 -2.51 4.01
CA PHE A 3 -41.49 -2.79 3.90
C PHE A 3 -41.27 -3.72 2.69
N GLY A 4 -40.50 -3.27 1.71
CA GLY A 4 -40.16 -4.12 0.58
C GLY A 4 -39.36 -3.43 -0.51
N ARG A 5 -38.02 -3.55 -0.43
CA ARG A 5 -37.14 -4.14 -1.46
C ARG A 5 -35.68 -3.80 -1.16
N ASN A 6 -35.04 -4.63 -0.34
CA ASN A 6 -33.61 -4.92 -0.52
C ASN A 6 -33.50 -5.75 -1.82
N ARG A 7 -33.42 -5.06 -2.96
CA ARG A 7 -33.01 -5.65 -4.24
C ARG A 7 -31.79 -4.89 -4.72
N GLY A 8 -30.65 -5.57 -4.79
CA GLY A 8 -29.46 -5.05 -5.45
C GLY A 8 -28.21 -4.95 -4.56
N ALA A 9 -28.01 -5.89 -3.63
CA ALA A 9 -26.69 -6.16 -3.04
C ALA A 9 -25.72 -6.85 -4.02
N ASN A 10 -26.12 -7.03 -5.29
CA ASN A 10 -25.29 -7.60 -6.34
C ASN A 10 -24.82 -6.46 -7.24
N GLY A 11 -23.76 -5.75 -6.80
CA GLY A 11 -22.85 -5.14 -7.76
C GLY A 11 -22.25 -6.24 -8.65
N PRO A 12 -21.63 -5.89 -9.79
CA PRO A 12 -20.94 -6.90 -10.60
C PRO A 12 -19.99 -7.70 -9.71
N LEU A 13 -20.11 -9.03 -9.77
CA LEU A 13 -19.19 -9.93 -9.08
C LEU A 13 -17.83 -9.71 -9.73
N VAL A 14 -16.94 -9.05 -9.01
CA VAL A 14 -15.56 -8.88 -9.45
C VAL A 14 -14.83 -10.15 -9.05
N GLU A 15 -14.32 -10.88 -10.03
CA GLU A 15 -13.57 -12.10 -9.80
C GLU A 15 -12.35 -11.79 -8.91
N PRO A 16 -12.15 -12.55 -7.80
CA PRO A 16 -10.97 -12.39 -6.96
C PRO A 16 -9.68 -12.65 -7.76
N PRO A 17 -8.78 -11.67 -7.90
CA PRO A 17 -7.47 -11.93 -8.51
C PRO A 17 -6.64 -12.86 -7.62
N ALA A 18 -5.79 -13.67 -8.25
CA ALA A 18 -4.76 -14.42 -7.54
C ALA A 18 -3.83 -13.44 -6.80
N TRP A 19 -3.53 -13.73 -5.53
CA TRP A 19 -2.74 -12.81 -4.70
C TRP A 19 -1.29 -12.70 -5.19
N GLU A 20 -0.79 -13.76 -5.84
CA GLU A 20 0.54 -13.87 -6.42
C GLU A 20 0.77 -12.85 -7.54
N ASP A 21 -0.29 -12.47 -8.25
CA ASP A 21 -0.23 -11.58 -9.41
C ASP A 21 -0.46 -10.10 -9.05
N VAL A 22 -0.70 -9.82 -7.77
CA VAL A 22 -0.98 -8.46 -7.29
C VAL A 22 0.26 -7.57 -7.42
N SER A 23 0.15 -6.54 -8.25
CA SER A 23 1.20 -5.52 -8.46
C SER A 23 0.82 -4.14 -7.91
N TRP A 24 -0.47 -3.92 -7.64
CA TRP A 24 -1.01 -2.71 -7.04
C TRP A 24 -2.21 -3.05 -6.19
N PHE A 25 -2.22 -2.61 -4.93
CA PHE A 25 -3.27 -2.97 -4.00
C PHE A 25 -3.57 -1.89 -2.96
N VAL A 26 -4.66 -2.09 -2.24
CA VAL A 26 -5.08 -1.38 -1.04
C VAL A 26 -5.41 -2.39 0.05
N VAL A 27 -5.47 -1.97 1.32
CA VAL A 27 -6.02 -2.78 2.41
C VAL A 27 -7.25 -2.06 2.96
N THR A 28 -8.45 -2.58 2.70
CA THR A 28 -9.71 -1.90 3.05
C THR A 28 -10.90 -2.85 3.13
N ASP A 29 -11.94 -2.42 3.84
CA ASP A 29 -13.27 -3.04 3.86
C ASP A 29 -14.17 -2.51 2.73
N ILE A 30 -13.74 -1.52 1.95
CA ILE A 30 -14.53 -0.97 0.83
C ILE A 30 -14.41 -1.88 -0.39
N GLU A 31 -15.54 -2.32 -0.95
CA GLU A 31 -15.60 -3.15 -2.16
C GLU A 31 -15.93 -2.34 -3.41
N ARG A 32 -16.67 -1.24 -3.23
CA ARG A 32 -17.05 -0.31 -4.29
C ARG A 32 -17.00 1.09 -3.74
N SER A 33 -16.30 1.98 -4.43
CA SER A 33 -16.20 3.38 -4.00
C SER A 33 -17.56 4.08 -4.07
N ALA A 34 -17.66 5.22 -3.39
CA ALA A 34 -18.84 6.06 -3.47
C ALA A 34 -18.94 6.66 -4.88
N SER A 35 -20.13 6.65 -5.47
CA SER A 35 -20.39 7.25 -6.78
C SER A 35 -21.71 7.99 -6.67
N PHE A 36 -21.75 9.33 -6.76
CA PHE A 36 -23.01 10.06 -6.57
C PHE A 36 -24.12 9.52 -7.48
N PRO A 37 -25.32 9.17 -6.96
CA PRO A 37 -25.84 9.36 -5.59
C PRO A 37 -25.62 8.17 -4.62
N ARG A 38 -24.90 7.13 -5.04
CA ARG A 38 -24.68 5.88 -4.30
C ARG A 38 -23.55 5.99 -3.26
N LYS A 39 -23.85 5.50 -2.06
CA LYS A 39 -22.88 5.27 -0.98
C LYS A 39 -21.86 4.16 -1.35
N PRO A 40 -20.68 4.13 -0.69
CA PRO A 40 -19.72 3.05 -0.86
C PRO A 40 -20.30 1.74 -0.33
N VAL A 41 -19.89 0.61 -0.94
CA VAL A 41 -20.23 -0.73 -0.45
C VAL A 41 -19.07 -1.24 0.38
N LYS A 42 -19.38 -1.75 1.57
CA LYS A 42 -18.41 -2.37 2.47
C LYS A 42 -18.59 -3.88 2.49
N GLY A 43 -17.49 -4.60 2.73
CA GLY A 43 -17.42 -6.04 2.91
C GLY A 43 -16.32 -6.40 3.91
N ARG A 44 -15.75 -7.60 3.78
CA ARG A 44 -14.68 -8.06 4.68
C ARG A 44 -13.39 -7.26 4.47
N LEU A 45 -12.60 -7.07 5.53
CA LEU A 45 -11.26 -6.48 5.40
C LEU A 45 -10.39 -7.38 4.52
N ALA A 46 -9.76 -6.80 3.50
CA ALA A 46 -8.94 -7.56 2.56
C ALA A 46 -7.82 -6.70 1.98
N VAL A 47 -6.77 -7.37 1.52
CA VAL A 47 -5.92 -6.89 0.44
C VAL A 47 -6.78 -6.90 -0.82
N ARG A 48 -6.98 -5.72 -1.43
CA ARG A 48 -7.85 -5.55 -2.58
C ARG A 48 -7.13 -4.88 -3.75
N VAL A 49 -7.46 -5.29 -4.96
CA VAL A 49 -6.95 -4.71 -6.20
C VAL A 49 -7.97 -3.69 -6.74
N PRO A 50 -7.59 -2.42 -6.90
CA PRO A 50 -8.44 -1.44 -7.55
C PRO A 50 -8.72 -1.83 -9.01
N THR A 51 -9.99 -1.87 -9.39
CA THR A 51 -10.43 -2.13 -10.77
C THR A 51 -11.60 -1.23 -11.13
N ALA A 52 -11.89 -1.05 -12.41
CA ALA A 52 -13.02 -0.27 -12.89
C ALA A 52 -14.00 -1.18 -13.62
N VAL A 53 -15.26 -1.20 -13.18
CA VAL A 53 -16.34 -1.93 -13.83
C VAL A 53 -17.44 -0.94 -14.21
N ALA A 54 -17.74 -0.84 -15.50
CA ALA A 54 -18.72 0.11 -16.03
C ALA A 54 -18.52 1.56 -15.53
N GLY A 55 -17.26 2.02 -15.47
CA GLY A 55 -16.90 3.37 -15.01
C GLY A 55 -16.95 3.58 -13.49
N VAL A 56 -17.27 2.54 -12.71
CA VAL A 56 -17.30 2.60 -11.24
C VAL A 56 -16.07 1.87 -10.68
N ARG A 57 -15.39 2.47 -9.70
CA ARG A 57 -14.27 1.81 -9.02
C ARG A 57 -14.77 0.71 -8.09
N HIS A 58 -14.24 -0.48 -8.29
CA HIS A 58 -14.36 -1.62 -7.40
C HIS A 58 -12.99 -1.98 -6.83
N PHE A 59 -13.01 -2.69 -5.71
CA PHE A 59 -11.81 -3.19 -5.03
C PHE A 59 -11.96 -4.70 -4.85
N ALA A 60 -11.46 -5.45 -5.84
CA ALA A 60 -11.54 -6.90 -5.88
C ALA A 60 -10.70 -7.52 -4.76
N PRO A 61 -11.23 -8.41 -3.91
CA PRO A 61 -10.42 -9.01 -2.84
C PRO A 61 -9.43 -10.02 -3.43
N ALA A 62 -8.15 -9.87 -3.09
CA ALA A 62 -7.10 -10.85 -3.40
C ALA A 62 -6.84 -11.78 -2.19
N ALA A 63 -6.79 -11.20 -0.99
CA ALA A 63 -6.66 -11.94 0.26
C ALA A 63 -7.47 -11.30 1.38
N TYR A 64 -8.25 -12.08 2.11
CA TYR A 64 -8.98 -11.65 3.30
C TYR A 64 -8.03 -11.56 4.49
N VAL A 65 -8.17 -10.49 5.28
CA VAL A 65 -7.43 -10.29 6.53
C VAL A 65 -8.30 -10.74 7.69
N VAL A 66 -7.79 -11.67 8.49
CA VAL A 66 -8.40 -12.20 9.70
C VAL A 66 -7.47 -11.91 10.87
N GLY A 67 -8.03 -11.60 12.05
CA GLY A 67 -7.24 -11.33 13.25
C GLY A 67 -6.78 -9.88 13.41
N GLY A 68 -6.16 -9.61 14.57
CA GLY A 68 -5.83 -8.28 15.08
C GLY A 68 -7.02 -7.41 15.45
N GLY A 69 -7.92 -7.99 16.26
CA GLY A 69 -8.80 -7.23 17.16
C GLY A 69 -8.01 -6.58 18.30
N GLU A 70 -8.70 -5.91 19.22
CA GLU A 70 -8.13 -5.12 20.34
C GLU A 70 -7.06 -5.86 21.17
N ASP A 71 -7.04 -7.19 21.13
CA ASP A 71 -6.14 -8.06 21.88
C ASP A 71 -4.73 -8.22 21.27
N GLY A 72 -4.43 -7.61 20.12
CA GLY A 72 -3.09 -7.62 19.53
C GLY A 72 -2.60 -8.99 19.04
N GLY A 73 -3.52 -9.94 18.81
CA GLY A 73 -3.23 -11.25 18.24
C GLY A 73 -2.72 -11.20 16.78
N PRO A 74 -2.27 -12.35 16.23
CA PRO A 74 -1.72 -12.40 14.88
C PRO A 74 -2.73 -11.96 13.82
N HIS A 75 -2.21 -11.43 12.71
CA HIS A 75 -2.99 -11.24 11.49
C HIS A 75 -2.71 -12.39 10.53
N GLU A 76 -3.76 -13.03 10.06
CA GLU A 76 -3.71 -14.11 9.07
C GLU A 76 -4.34 -13.63 7.78
N LEU A 77 -3.68 -13.88 6.66
CA LEU A 77 -4.18 -13.55 5.34
C LEU A 77 -4.57 -14.83 4.62
N TYR A 78 -5.80 -14.90 4.13
CA TYR A 78 -6.34 -16.06 3.42
C TYR A 78 -6.70 -15.69 1.99
N GLU A 79 -6.49 -16.60 1.04
CA GLU A 79 -6.88 -16.41 -0.35
C GLU A 79 -8.38 -16.06 -0.45
N ALA A 80 -8.72 -15.06 -1.26
CA ALA A 80 -10.11 -14.67 -1.45
C ALA A 80 -10.84 -15.55 -2.49
N GLY A 81 -10.10 -16.19 -3.39
CA GLY A 81 -10.63 -17.15 -4.36
C GLY A 81 -10.64 -18.59 -3.83
N GLY A 82 -11.62 -19.39 -4.27
CA GLY A 82 -11.62 -20.84 -4.12
C GLY A 82 -11.50 -21.36 -2.67
N ALA A 83 -10.41 -22.09 -2.39
CA ALA A 83 -10.23 -22.96 -1.22
C ALA A 83 -9.89 -22.24 0.09
N GLN A 84 -9.81 -20.90 0.11
CA GLN A 84 -9.47 -20.10 1.30
C GLN A 84 -8.19 -20.56 2.02
N ARG A 85 -7.12 -20.78 1.25
CA ARG A 85 -5.84 -21.23 1.82
C ARG A 85 -5.14 -20.08 2.54
N LEU A 86 -4.39 -20.41 3.59
CA LEU A 86 -3.53 -19.44 4.27
C LEU A 86 -2.45 -18.96 3.29
N VAL A 87 -2.29 -17.65 3.18
CA VAL A 87 -1.28 -16.97 2.36
C VAL A 87 -0.05 -16.65 3.22
N CYS A 88 -0.28 -16.00 4.36
CA CYS A 88 0.75 -15.69 5.34
C CYS A 88 0.16 -15.35 6.71
N THR A 89 1.00 -15.45 7.74
CA THR A 89 0.71 -15.02 9.10
C THR A 89 1.67 -13.91 9.51
N VAL A 90 1.17 -12.89 10.19
CA VAL A 90 1.93 -11.76 10.73
C VAL A 90 1.81 -11.79 12.25
N THR A 91 2.91 -12.04 12.93
CA THR A 91 2.94 -12.21 14.39
C THR A 91 3.90 -11.20 15.00
N ALA A 92 3.52 -10.59 16.13
CA ALA A 92 4.40 -9.72 16.88
C ALA A 92 5.66 -10.47 17.34
N ALA A 93 6.83 -9.86 17.19
CA ALA A 93 8.11 -10.42 17.58
C ALA A 93 9.07 -9.30 17.99
N GLY A 94 9.34 -9.20 19.30
CA GLY A 94 10.19 -8.15 19.85
C GLY A 94 9.66 -6.74 19.54
N ASP A 95 10.44 -5.96 18.80
CA ASP A 95 10.11 -4.58 18.39
C ASP A 95 9.44 -4.48 17.00
N GLY A 96 9.16 -5.62 16.37
CA GLY A 96 8.57 -5.73 15.05
C GLY A 96 7.56 -6.86 14.92
N HIS A 97 7.38 -7.32 13.69
CA HIS A 97 6.50 -8.42 13.34
C HIS A 97 7.23 -9.36 12.40
N VAL A 98 7.15 -10.66 12.65
CA VAL A 98 7.61 -11.71 11.73
C VAL A 98 6.47 -12.02 10.78
N VAL A 99 6.79 -12.22 9.50
CA VAL A 99 5.87 -12.69 8.48
C VAL A 99 6.28 -14.10 8.06
N THR A 100 5.38 -15.06 8.20
CA THR A 100 5.59 -16.45 7.78
C THR A 100 4.64 -16.84 6.66
N ASP A 101 5.04 -17.77 5.82
CA ASP A 101 4.14 -18.39 4.85
C ASP A 101 3.18 -19.41 5.48
N ALA A 102 2.39 -20.07 4.64
CA ALA A 102 1.44 -21.10 5.03
C ALA A 102 2.08 -22.34 5.69
N ALA A 103 3.37 -22.61 5.41
CA ALA A 103 4.12 -23.70 6.00
C ALA A 103 4.88 -23.27 7.28
N GLY A 104 4.78 -21.99 7.67
CA GLY A 104 5.49 -21.43 8.81
C GLY A 104 6.93 -21.00 8.51
N ALA A 105 7.35 -21.02 7.24
CA ALA A 105 8.66 -20.52 6.85
C ALA A 105 8.71 -18.99 6.93
N GLU A 106 9.76 -18.45 7.52
CA GLU A 106 9.96 -17.01 7.64
C GLU A 106 10.22 -16.37 6.27
N LEU A 107 9.41 -15.37 5.93
CA LEU A 107 9.55 -14.56 4.73
C LEU A 107 10.30 -13.25 5.00
N GLY A 108 10.26 -12.78 6.25
CA GLY A 108 10.94 -11.58 6.69
C GLY A 108 10.21 -10.87 7.83
N HIS A 109 10.56 -9.60 8.03
CA HIS A 109 10.07 -8.80 9.15
C HIS A 109 9.57 -7.42 8.72
N VAL A 110 8.55 -6.96 9.45
CA VAL A 110 8.09 -5.57 9.42
C VAL A 110 8.39 -4.92 10.76
N HIS A 111 9.25 -3.91 10.76
CA HIS A 111 9.68 -3.23 11.98
C HIS A 111 9.05 -1.85 12.09
N ARG A 112 8.83 -1.41 13.33
CA ARG A 112 8.51 -0.01 13.61
C ARG A 112 9.80 0.81 13.61
N THR A 113 9.73 2.00 13.04
CA THR A 113 10.83 2.95 13.14
C THR A 113 10.96 3.43 14.59
N PRO A 114 12.15 3.27 15.21
CA PRO A 114 12.40 3.72 16.57
C PRO A 114 12.14 5.23 16.71
N ALA A 115 11.68 5.68 17.87
CA ALA A 115 11.31 7.09 18.10
C ALA A 115 12.40 8.08 17.67
N VAL A 116 13.67 7.76 17.96
CA VAL A 116 14.85 8.58 17.61
C VAL A 116 15.01 8.78 16.09
N LYS A 117 14.52 7.84 15.27
CA LYS A 117 14.62 7.89 13.80
C LYS A 117 13.35 8.41 13.12
N ARG A 118 12.25 8.63 13.85
CA ARG A 118 10.95 9.07 13.28
C ARG A 118 10.96 10.48 12.72
N THR A 119 11.99 11.28 13.03
CA THR A 119 12.20 12.58 12.40
C THR A 119 12.71 12.44 10.97
N VAL A 120 13.39 11.35 10.61
CA VAL A 120 14.01 11.15 9.28
C VAL A 120 13.41 9.98 8.49
N GLN A 121 12.66 9.10 9.16
CA GLN A 121 12.08 7.87 8.59
C GLN A 121 10.58 7.77 8.89
N HIS A 122 9.84 7.20 7.95
CA HIS A 122 8.43 6.84 8.10
C HIS A 122 8.25 5.69 9.09
N GLY A 123 7.02 5.47 9.56
CA GLY A 123 6.73 4.64 10.74
C GLY A 123 7.07 3.14 10.65
N LEU A 124 7.15 2.56 9.45
CA LEU A 124 7.44 1.14 9.24
C LEU A 124 8.57 0.95 8.21
N TRP A 125 9.35 -0.11 8.34
CA TRP A 125 10.36 -0.54 7.36
C TRP A 125 10.41 -2.08 7.27
N LEU A 126 11.00 -2.59 6.19
CA LEU A 126 10.99 -4.00 5.82
C LEU A 126 12.39 -4.62 5.88
N ARG A 127 12.45 -5.87 6.30
CA ARG A 127 13.63 -6.74 6.14
C ARG A 127 13.20 -8.05 5.50
N GLN A 128 13.90 -8.46 4.46
CA GLN A 128 13.71 -9.76 3.81
C GLN A 128 15.05 -10.52 3.83
N PRO A 129 15.07 -11.82 4.16
CA PRO A 129 16.31 -12.61 4.18
C PRO A 129 17.08 -12.51 2.86
N GLY A 130 18.40 -12.28 2.96
CA GLY A 130 19.29 -12.14 1.80
C GLY A 130 19.14 -10.84 1.00
N ARG A 131 18.37 -9.85 1.49
CA ARG A 131 18.14 -8.56 0.81
C ARG A 131 18.48 -7.37 1.73
N PRO A 132 18.86 -6.20 1.18
CA PRO A 132 19.06 -5.01 2.01
C PRO A 132 17.75 -4.52 2.64
N ASP A 133 17.84 -3.92 3.83
CA ASP A 133 16.68 -3.35 4.53
C ASP A 133 15.99 -2.27 3.66
N ALA A 134 14.68 -2.40 3.48
CA ALA A 134 13.86 -1.46 2.74
C ALA A 134 13.27 -0.42 3.69
N VAL A 135 13.78 0.81 3.61
CA VAL A 135 13.44 1.90 4.55
C VAL A 135 12.81 3.07 3.82
N ALA A 136 11.72 3.60 4.37
CA ALA A 136 11.12 4.83 3.88
C ALA A 136 11.68 6.05 4.63
N ARG A 137 12.40 6.91 3.91
CA ARG A 137 12.93 8.19 4.43
C ARG A 137 12.11 9.36 3.92
N TYR A 138 11.94 10.39 4.75
CA TYR A 138 11.30 11.63 4.26
C TYR A 138 12.13 12.23 3.13
N HIS A 139 11.44 12.82 2.15
CA HIS A 139 12.09 13.40 0.96
C HIS A 139 13.20 14.42 1.26
N TRP A 140 13.11 15.16 2.37
CA TRP A 140 14.12 16.13 2.79
C TRP A 140 15.33 15.48 3.50
N ALA A 141 15.16 14.26 4.02
CA ALA A 141 16.22 13.43 4.58
C ALA A 141 16.88 12.51 3.52
N LYS A 142 16.57 12.74 2.22
CA LYS A 142 17.26 12.14 1.08
C LYS A 142 18.47 13.02 0.74
N GLY A 143 19.66 12.50 1.04
CA GLY A 143 20.93 13.10 0.68
C GLY A 143 22.09 12.53 1.49
N SER A 144 23.17 12.18 0.81
CA SER A 144 24.50 12.02 1.41
C SER A 144 24.93 13.34 2.05
N ALA A 145 25.86 13.33 3.01
CA ALA A 145 26.51 14.57 3.46
C ALA A 145 27.12 15.37 2.27
N LYS A 146 27.46 14.70 1.16
CA LYS A 146 27.84 15.33 -0.11
C LYS A 146 26.70 16.10 -0.80
N ASP A 147 25.45 15.66 -0.69
CA ASP A 147 24.28 16.34 -1.28
C ASP A 147 23.88 17.58 -0.48
N ILE A 148 24.16 17.57 0.83
CA ILE A 148 23.99 18.75 1.69
C ILE A 148 25.09 19.78 1.40
N ALA A 149 26.32 19.32 1.12
CA ALA A 149 27.43 20.21 0.74
C ALA A 149 27.27 20.84 -0.66
N THR A 150 26.60 20.17 -1.60
CA THR A 150 26.25 20.75 -2.93
C THR A 150 25.09 21.73 -2.83
N ARG A 151 24.05 21.41 -2.04
CA ARG A 151 22.92 22.34 -1.81
C ARG A 151 23.31 23.63 -1.08
N GLY A 152 24.40 23.62 -0.31
CA GLY A 152 25.00 24.82 0.30
C GLY A 152 25.81 25.69 -0.68
N LYS A 153 26.24 25.15 -1.82
CA LYS A 153 26.94 25.89 -2.88
C LYS A 153 26.02 26.36 -4.01
N ASP A 154 24.89 25.69 -4.23
CA ASP A 154 23.96 25.99 -5.33
C ASP A 154 22.86 27.01 -4.99
N GLY A 155 23.06 27.83 -3.96
CA GLY A 155 22.20 28.98 -3.66
C GLY A 155 22.29 30.14 -4.67
N ALA A 156 23.10 30.01 -5.73
CA ALA A 156 23.45 31.11 -6.62
C ALA A 156 23.11 30.94 -8.11
N VAL A 157 22.56 29.80 -8.59
CA VAL A 157 22.22 29.70 -10.02
C VAL A 157 20.91 28.93 -10.23
N ARG A 158 19.83 29.69 -10.46
CA ARG A 158 18.70 29.20 -11.27
C ARG A 158 19.17 29.09 -12.71
N GLY A 159 18.96 27.95 -13.36
CA GLY A 159 18.94 27.88 -14.82
C GLY A 159 19.32 26.52 -15.42
N ALA A 160 18.36 25.95 -16.15
CA ALA A 160 18.54 25.00 -17.26
C ALA A 160 19.05 23.57 -16.98
N GLY A 161 18.14 22.60 -17.15
CA GLY A 161 18.33 21.47 -18.08
C GLY A 161 19.09 20.23 -17.61
N ALA A 162 18.34 19.14 -17.33
CA ALA A 162 18.63 17.73 -17.64
C ALA A 162 17.61 16.86 -16.85
N LEU A 163 16.41 16.55 -17.39
CA LEU A 163 16.13 15.37 -18.23
C LEU A 163 16.96 14.12 -17.88
N VAL A 164 16.47 13.27 -16.97
CA VAL A 164 16.42 11.78 -17.08
C VAL A 164 15.46 11.25 -15.99
N GLY A 165 14.46 10.45 -16.36
CA GLY A 165 13.70 9.62 -15.41
C GLY A 165 12.20 9.44 -15.68
N SER A 166 11.74 9.56 -16.93
CA SER A 166 10.33 9.40 -17.31
C SER A 166 9.90 7.92 -17.38
N VAL A 167 9.35 7.37 -16.29
CA VAL A 167 8.39 6.22 -16.35
C VAL A 167 7.34 6.22 -15.21
N VAL A 168 7.27 7.22 -14.32
CA VAL A 168 6.32 7.17 -13.17
C VAL A 168 5.06 8.04 -13.29
N ASP A 169 4.84 8.74 -14.40
CA ASP A 169 3.65 9.61 -14.53
C ASP A 169 2.37 8.91 -15.00
N SER A 170 2.45 7.68 -15.54
CA SER A 170 1.27 7.05 -16.15
C SER A 170 0.25 6.46 -15.17
N VAL A 171 0.56 6.36 -13.87
CA VAL A 171 -0.39 5.88 -12.84
C VAL A 171 -0.90 7.02 -11.94
N LEU A 172 -0.35 8.23 -12.06
CA LEU A 172 -0.76 9.40 -11.27
C LEU A 172 -1.75 10.34 -11.99
N SER A 173 -2.13 10.06 -13.25
CA SER A 173 -2.99 10.96 -14.05
C SER A 173 -4.26 10.33 -14.65
N LEU A 174 -4.72 9.18 -14.17
CA LEU A 174 -6.07 8.67 -14.50
C LEU A 174 -7.11 9.24 -13.53
N GLY A 175 -7.45 10.52 -13.71
CA GLY A 175 -8.53 11.16 -12.95
C GLY A 175 -8.65 12.67 -13.10
N ALA A 176 -8.00 13.29 -14.10
CA ALA A 176 -8.10 14.73 -14.32
C ALA A 176 -9.23 15.07 -15.29
N GLU A 177 -10.48 14.80 -14.89
CA GLU A 177 -11.66 15.37 -15.54
C GLU A 177 -12.79 15.53 -14.52
N GLY A 178 -12.98 16.76 -14.07
CA GLY A 178 -14.24 17.22 -13.46
C GLY A 178 -14.17 17.62 -11.99
N GLY A 179 -14.19 18.93 -11.75
CA GLY A 179 -14.92 19.51 -10.62
C GLY A 179 -14.09 19.85 -9.39
N ASP A 180 -13.70 21.11 -9.35
CA ASP A 180 -13.35 21.93 -8.18
C ASP A 180 -13.71 21.34 -6.80
N ARG A 181 -12.68 20.85 -6.08
CA ARG A 181 -12.73 20.65 -4.63
C ARG A 181 -11.48 21.23 -3.99
N SER A 182 -11.69 22.37 -3.36
CA SER A 182 -10.82 22.99 -2.37
C SER A 182 -10.11 21.97 -1.46
N GLY A 183 -8.78 22.05 -1.38
CA GLY A 183 -8.07 21.86 -0.12
C GLY A 183 -7.47 20.49 0.23
N THR A 184 -7.37 19.51 -0.68
CA THR A 184 -6.58 18.31 -0.37
C THR A 184 -5.13 18.52 -0.76
N ARG A 185 -4.25 18.85 0.21
CA ARG A 185 -2.82 18.59 0.06
C ARG A 185 -2.69 17.13 -0.33
N THR A 186 -2.35 16.85 -1.59
CA THR A 186 -2.00 15.53 -2.06
C THR A 186 -0.84 15.08 -1.19
N ALA A 187 -1.09 14.17 -0.24
CA ALA A 187 -0.05 13.66 0.63
C ALA A 187 1.05 13.07 -0.25
N LYS A 188 2.28 13.59 -0.13
CA LYS A 188 3.39 13.11 -0.94
C LYS A 188 3.54 11.60 -0.73
N PRO A 189 3.77 10.82 -1.80
CA PRO A 189 3.88 9.38 -1.70
C PRO A 189 5.04 8.99 -0.80
N VAL A 190 4.88 7.89 -0.06
CA VAL A 190 5.92 7.30 0.78
C VAL A 190 6.64 6.25 -0.04
N THR A 191 7.97 6.25 -0.03
CA THR A 191 8.77 5.34 -0.84
C THR A 191 9.79 4.62 0.03
N TRP A 192 9.71 3.29 0.09
CA TRP A 192 10.71 2.43 0.70
C TRP A 192 11.79 2.11 -0.32
N ARG A 193 13.05 2.28 0.07
CA ARG A 193 14.22 2.00 -0.77
C ARG A 193 15.17 1.05 -0.07
N ALA A 194 15.80 0.19 -0.87
CA ALA A 194 16.95 -0.63 -0.50
C ALA A 194 18.17 -0.05 -1.25
N GLY A 195 18.90 0.85 -0.60
CA GLY A 195 19.91 1.66 -1.28
C GLY A 195 19.28 2.58 -2.34
N GLU A 196 19.70 2.42 -3.59
CA GLU A 196 19.16 3.19 -4.73
C GLU A 196 17.93 2.55 -5.39
N GLU A 197 17.61 1.30 -5.05
CA GLU A 197 16.45 0.61 -5.61
C GLU A 197 15.18 0.99 -4.86
N THR A 198 14.11 1.28 -5.61
CA THR A 198 12.79 1.47 -5.03
C THR A 198 12.09 0.12 -4.86
N VAL A 199 11.68 -0.17 -3.63
CA VAL A 199 11.13 -1.48 -3.24
C VAL A 199 9.61 -1.44 -3.19
N LEU A 200 9.05 -0.41 -2.57
CA LEU A 200 7.62 -0.24 -2.37
C LEU A 200 7.29 1.26 -2.41
N THR A 201 6.19 1.62 -3.05
CA THR A 201 5.64 2.98 -3.00
C THR A 201 4.22 2.94 -2.45
N GLN A 202 3.90 3.85 -1.52
CA GLN A 202 2.56 4.11 -1.02
C GLN A 202 2.03 5.42 -1.59
N GLY A 203 0.83 5.38 -2.14
CA GLY A 203 0.05 6.53 -2.58
C GLY A 203 -1.36 6.50 -2.00
N TYR A 204 -2.31 7.10 -2.72
CA TYR A 204 -3.73 7.06 -2.40
C TYR A 204 -4.57 6.83 -3.65
N VAL A 205 -5.67 6.09 -3.51
CA VAL A 205 -6.72 5.93 -4.53
C VAL A 205 -8.07 6.04 -3.82
N ASP A 206 -8.95 6.92 -4.30
CA ASP A 206 -10.26 7.20 -3.69
C ASP A 206 -10.21 7.44 -2.16
N GLY A 207 -9.14 8.09 -1.68
CA GLY A 207 -8.92 8.38 -0.26
C GLY A 207 -8.37 7.20 0.57
N VAL A 208 -8.11 6.04 -0.04
CA VAL A 208 -7.53 4.85 0.61
C VAL A 208 -6.04 4.75 0.30
N LYS A 209 -5.20 4.42 1.29
CA LYS A 209 -3.77 4.17 1.08
C LYS A 209 -3.59 3.04 0.07
N SER A 210 -2.85 3.29 -1.00
CA SER A 210 -2.50 2.31 -2.02
C SER A 210 -1.02 1.99 -1.99
N TYR A 211 -0.65 0.80 -2.44
CA TYR A 211 0.70 0.25 -2.36
C TYR A 211 1.08 -0.41 -3.68
N VAL A 212 2.30 -0.15 -4.15
CA VAL A 212 2.86 -0.68 -5.40
C VAL A 212 4.24 -1.28 -5.11
N PRO A 213 4.35 -2.61 -4.96
CA PRO A 213 5.63 -3.32 -4.98
C PRO A 213 6.36 -3.09 -6.30
N GLN A 214 7.64 -2.71 -6.26
CA GLN A 214 8.42 -2.37 -7.46
C GLN A 214 9.66 -3.25 -7.61
N ALA A 215 10.27 -3.68 -6.50
CA ALA A 215 11.37 -4.62 -6.54
C ALA A 215 10.85 -6.04 -6.82
N GLY A 216 11.31 -6.68 -7.90
CA GLY A 216 10.90 -8.03 -8.26
C GLY A 216 11.32 -9.11 -7.24
N TRP A 217 12.25 -8.78 -6.34
CA TRP A 217 12.65 -9.66 -5.25
C TRP A 217 11.79 -9.54 -4.00
N LEU A 218 10.98 -8.47 -3.86
CA LEU A 218 10.16 -8.27 -2.67
C LEU A 218 9.03 -9.30 -2.64
N ASP A 219 8.96 -10.08 -1.56
CA ASP A 219 7.81 -10.97 -1.35
C ASP A 219 6.54 -10.14 -1.14
N ARG A 220 5.52 -10.39 -1.96
CA ARG A 220 4.25 -9.66 -1.91
C ARG A 220 3.57 -9.77 -0.55
N ARG A 221 3.72 -10.92 0.13
CA ARG A 221 3.16 -11.16 1.46
C ARG A 221 3.79 -10.23 2.50
N LEU A 222 5.08 -9.91 2.34
CA LEU A 222 5.76 -8.92 3.18
C LEU A 222 5.24 -7.49 2.92
N ALA A 223 4.94 -7.15 1.67
CA ALA A 223 4.28 -5.89 1.33
C ALA A 223 2.85 -5.80 1.89
N PHE A 224 2.07 -6.89 1.81
CA PHE A 224 0.74 -6.98 2.40
C PHE A 224 0.79 -6.80 3.92
N ALA A 225 1.72 -7.46 4.60
CA ALA A 225 1.91 -7.33 6.04
C ALA A 225 2.19 -5.88 6.46
N LEU A 226 3.08 -5.17 5.74
CA LEU A 226 3.35 -3.76 6.03
C LEU A 226 2.09 -2.90 5.87
N ALA A 227 1.29 -3.13 4.83
CA ALA A 227 0.07 -2.38 4.58
C ALA A 227 -1.02 -2.68 5.64
N VAL A 228 -1.15 -3.92 6.09
CA VAL A 228 -2.07 -4.32 7.17
C VAL A 228 -1.69 -3.66 8.49
N LEU A 229 -0.40 -3.65 8.83
CA LEU A 229 0.12 -3.02 10.05
C LEU A 229 0.09 -1.48 10.01
N GLY A 230 0.18 -0.90 8.82
CA GLY A 230 0.21 0.55 8.60
C GLY A 230 -1.15 1.20 8.35
N ARG A 231 -2.26 0.44 8.46
CA ARG A 231 -3.62 0.92 8.18
C ARG A 231 -4.00 2.12 9.04
#